data_AF-A0AAN7SR99-F1
#
_entry.id   AF-A0AAN7SR99-F1
#
_cell.length_a   1.000
_cell.length_b   1.000
_cell.length_c   1.000
_cell.angle_alpha   90.00
_cell.angle_beta   90.00
_cell.angle_gamma   90.00
#
_symmetry.space_group_name_H-M   'P 1'
#
loop_
_entity.id
_entity.type
_entity.pdbx_description
1 polymer ?
#
loop_
_entity_poly.entity_id
_entity_poly.type
_entity_poly.pdbx_seq_one_letter_code
_entity_poly.pdbx_strand_id
1 'polypeptide(L)'
;MEIFTEKTKALVISKEPRRCKLMVDDKIIEQVMNFTYPGVEITGEKNQFSEIRTQVKKRRAYLKIRIYKAMASPVMTYAAETRADSSKTKQLMRTTEINTLRMITVRTRLDKVRNSEVRENCGVPDIVRFVRKRRREWNDHVFRAGEDRLIKIARDRRPTGI
;
A
#
# COMPACT_ATOMS: atom_id res chain seq x y z
N MET A 1 -14.57 -5.52 -35.22
CA MET A 1 -14.32 -5.20 -33.80
C MET A 1 -15.69 -5.17 -33.14
N GLU A 2 -16.03 -6.15 -32.30
CA GLU A 2 -17.34 -6.19 -31.62
C GLU A 2 -17.29 -5.34 -30.35
N ILE A 3 -18.27 -4.44 -30.18
CA ILE A 3 -18.35 -3.55 -29.03
C ILE A 3 -19.41 -4.09 -28.07
N PHE A 4 -19.00 -4.45 -26.86
CA PHE A 4 -19.93 -4.88 -25.82
C PHE A 4 -20.67 -3.67 -25.24
N THR A 5 -21.92 -3.47 -25.65
CA THR A 5 -22.74 -2.30 -25.26
C THR A 5 -23.02 -2.24 -23.77
N GLU A 6 -23.06 -3.38 -23.07
CA GLU A 6 -23.30 -3.45 -21.61
C GLU A 6 -22.12 -2.93 -20.78
N LYS A 7 -20.90 -3.06 -21.30
CA LYS A 7 -19.67 -2.65 -20.61
C LYS A 7 -19.20 -1.26 -21.03
N THR A 8 -19.64 -0.81 -22.20
CA THR A 8 -19.24 0.48 -22.76
C THR A 8 -20.10 1.59 -22.15
N LYS A 9 -19.44 2.63 -21.63
CA LYS A 9 -20.10 3.85 -21.15
C LYS A 9 -19.51 5.05 -21.88
N ALA A 10 -20.31 6.08 -22.07
CA ALA A 10 -19.91 7.31 -22.74
C ALA A 10 -19.80 8.48 -21.75
N LEU A 11 -18.73 9.27 -21.86
CA LEU A 11 -18.56 10.51 -21.12
C LEU A 11 -18.56 11.67 -22.12
N VAL A 12 -19.38 12.69 -21.86
CA VAL A 12 -19.43 13.91 -22.69
C VAL A 12 -18.73 15.03 -21.93
N ILE A 13 -17.76 15.67 -22.59
CA ILE A 13 -17.01 16.80 -22.05
C ILE A 13 -17.51 18.07 -22.74
N SER A 14 -18.17 18.96 -22.00
CA SER A 14 -18.70 20.21 -22.53
C SER A 14 -18.75 21.31 -21.47
N LYS A 15 -18.84 22.57 -21.91
CA LYS A 15 -18.87 23.73 -21.00
C LYS A 15 -20.17 23.77 -20.16
N GLU A 16 -21.25 23.24 -20.72
CA GLU A 16 -22.54 23.02 -20.08
C GLU A 16 -22.88 21.53 -20.20
N PRO A 17 -23.50 20.89 -19.21
CA PRO A 17 -23.84 19.47 -19.26
C PRO A 17 -24.77 19.19 -20.44
N ARG A 18 -24.28 18.42 -21.42
CA ARG A 18 -25.05 18.02 -22.60
C ARG A 18 -25.34 16.53 -22.57
N ARG A 19 -26.59 16.18 -22.88
CA ARG A 19 -26.99 14.79 -23.07
C ARG A 19 -26.71 14.38 -24.51
N CYS A 20 -25.83 13.41 -24.72
CA CYS A 20 -25.59 12.80 -26.03
C CYS A 20 -26.02 11.34 -25.99
N LYS A 21 -26.97 10.98 -26.86
CA LYS A 21 -27.38 9.58 -27.04
C LYS A 21 -26.48 8.96 -28.10
N LEU A 22 -25.64 8.02 -27.70
CA LEU A 22 -24.84 7.21 -28.61
C LEU A 22 -25.52 5.86 -28.80
N MET A 23 -25.62 5.40 -30.05
CA MET A 23 -26.23 4.12 -30.42
C MET A 23 -25.16 3.24 -31.07
N VAL A 24 -25.05 2.00 -30.63
CA VAL A 24 -24.20 0.96 -31.21
C VAL A 24 -25.03 -0.32 -31.25
N ASP A 25 -25.10 -0.96 -32.42
CA ASP A 25 -25.89 -2.18 -32.65
C ASP A 25 -27.33 -2.07 -32.13
N ASP A 26 -28.00 -0.97 -32.48
CA ASP A 26 -29.36 -0.58 -32.04
C ASP A 26 -29.57 -0.45 -30.52
N LYS A 27 -28.51 -0.51 -29.72
CA LYS A 27 -28.55 -0.31 -28.27
C LYS A 27 -27.97 1.04 -27.88
N ILE A 28 -28.63 1.71 -26.94
CA ILE A 28 -28.18 3.00 -26.41
C ILE A 28 -27.07 2.76 -25.38
N ILE A 29 -25.94 3.45 -25.54
CA ILE A 29 -24.84 3.44 -24.58
C ILE A 29 -25.18 4.35 -23.39
N GLU A 30 -24.91 3.87 -22.17
CA GLU A 30 -25.07 4.65 -20.94
C GLU A 30 -24.13 5.86 -20.94
N GLN A 31 -24.69 7.06 -20.81
CA GLN A 31 -23.91 8.27 -20.60
C GLN A 31 -23.68 8.48 -19.10
N VAL A 32 -22.41 8.63 -18.70
CA VAL A 32 -21.99 8.94 -17.34
C VAL A 32 -21.37 10.34 -17.26
N MET A 33 -21.45 10.97 -16.09
CA MET A 33 -20.85 12.28 -15.83
C MET A 33 -19.44 12.19 -15.26
N ASN A 34 -19.13 11.09 -14.58
CA ASN A 34 -17.83 10.78 -14.03
C ASN A 34 -17.42 9.41 -14.54
N PHE A 35 -16.19 9.29 -15.03
CA PHE A 35 -15.63 8.04 -15.48
C PHE A 35 -14.26 7.82 -14.85
N THR A 36 -14.07 6.68 -14.17
CA THR A 36 -12.76 6.34 -13.62
C THR A 36 -11.93 5.62 -14.67
N TYR A 37 -10.83 6.24 -15.10
CA TYR A 37 -9.91 5.69 -16.07
C TYR A 37 -8.47 5.83 -15.56
N PRO A 38 -7.65 4.78 -15.76
CA PRO A 38 -6.95 4.05 -14.71
C PRO A 38 -6.54 4.90 -13.49
N GLY A 39 -7.43 4.93 -12.48
CA GLY A 39 -7.19 5.53 -11.16
C GLY A 39 -7.45 7.04 -11.05
N VAL A 40 -7.79 7.68 -12.17
CA VAL A 40 -8.20 9.08 -12.25
C VAL A 40 -9.71 9.14 -12.53
N GLU A 41 -10.41 9.99 -11.79
CA GLU A 41 -11.81 10.28 -12.05
C GLU A 41 -11.87 11.46 -13.03
N ILE A 42 -12.33 11.18 -14.23
CA ILE A 42 -12.51 12.16 -15.29
C ILE A 42 -13.96 12.63 -15.22
N THR A 43 -14.16 13.93 -15.04
CA THR A 43 -15.49 14.54 -14.98
C THR A 43 -15.81 15.22 -16.30
N GLY A 44 -17.07 15.17 -16.74
CA GLY A 44 -17.54 15.84 -17.96
C GLY A 44 -17.53 17.38 -17.86
N GLU A 45 -17.37 17.92 -16.64
CA GLU A 45 -17.26 19.34 -16.34
C GLU A 45 -15.83 19.86 -16.47
N LYS A 46 -15.70 21.16 -16.77
CA LYS A 46 -14.41 21.86 -16.91
C LYS A 46 -13.70 22.17 -15.58
N ASN A 47 -13.71 21.25 -14.61
CA ASN A 47 -13.05 21.44 -13.31
C ASN A 47 -11.64 20.85 -13.25
N GLN A 48 -10.82 21.21 -14.23
CA GLN A 48 -9.46 20.65 -14.40
C GLN A 48 -8.55 20.90 -13.18
N PHE A 49 -8.77 22.01 -12.46
CA PHE A 49 -7.96 22.34 -11.29
C PHE A 49 -8.18 21.38 -10.12
N SER A 50 -9.45 21.06 -9.79
CA SER A 50 -9.75 20.15 -8.68
C SER A 50 -9.29 18.72 -8.96
N GLU A 51 -9.37 18.31 -10.23
CA GLU A 51 -8.89 17.04 -10.72
C GLU A 51 -7.36 16.94 -10.57
N ILE A 52 -6.60 17.89 -11.13
CA ILE A 52 -5.13 17.95 -11.01
C ILE A 52 -4.73 17.97 -9.54
N ARG A 53 -5.40 18.78 -8.69
CA ARG A 53 -5.11 18.85 -7.25
C ARG A 53 -5.27 17.49 -6.58
N THR A 54 -6.32 16.75 -6.93
CA THR A 54 -6.58 15.41 -6.39
C THR A 54 -5.55 14.40 -6.87
N GLN A 55 -5.20 14.42 -8.16
CA GLN A 55 -4.17 13.57 -8.74
C GLN A 55 -2.79 13.81 -8.09
N VAL A 56 -2.38 15.07 -7.95
CA VAL A 56 -1.11 15.46 -7.29
C VAL A 56 -1.09 14.97 -5.85
N LYS A 57 -2.19 15.13 -5.11
CA LYS A 57 -2.30 14.63 -3.72
C LYS A 57 -2.14 13.11 -3.65
N LYS A 58 -2.85 12.37 -4.50
CA LYS A 58 -2.75 10.89 -4.59
C LYS A 58 -1.33 10.45 -4.93
N ARG A 59 -0.71 11.06 -5.95
CA ARG A 59 0.66 10.75 -6.39
C ARG A 59 1.70 11.03 -5.31
N ARG A 60 1.55 12.15 -4.58
CA ARG A 60 2.42 12.51 -3.45
C ARG A 60 2.34 11.49 -2.33
N ALA A 61 1.14 11.04 -1.95
CA ALA A 61 0.96 10.01 -0.93
C ALA A 61 1.59 8.68 -1.37
N TYR A 62 1.35 8.25 -2.62
CA TYR A 62 1.95 7.06 -3.20
C TYR A 62 3.48 7.07 -3.15
N LEU A 63 4.11 8.17 -3.57
CA LEU A 63 5.57 8.30 -3.54
C LEU A 63 6.13 8.23 -2.11
N LYS A 64 5.48 8.91 -1.16
CA LYS A 64 5.89 8.86 0.25
C LYS A 64 5.75 7.46 0.85
N ILE A 65 4.71 6.71 0.49
CA ILE A 65 4.56 5.29 0.90
C ILE A 65 5.72 4.45 0.34
N ARG A 66 6.08 4.64 -0.93
CA ARG A 66 7.23 3.93 -1.53
C ARG A 66 8.53 4.25 -0.83
N ILE A 67 8.79 5.53 -0.56
CA ILE A 67 9.96 5.98 0.21
C ILE A 67 9.98 5.34 1.60
N TYR A 68 8.83 5.32 2.29
CA TYR A 68 8.70 4.65 3.58
C TYR A 68 9.08 3.16 3.50
N LYS A 69 8.52 2.42 2.52
CA LYS A 69 8.80 0.99 2.33
C LYS A 69 10.26 0.72 1.98
N ALA A 70 10.87 1.56 1.14
CA ALA A 70 12.22 1.35 0.62
C ALA A 70 13.34 1.81 1.57
N MET A 71 13.11 2.87 2.37
CA MET A 71 14.16 3.48 3.20
C MET A 71 13.83 3.44 4.69
N ALA A 72 12.67 3.95 5.11
CA ALA A 72 12.35 4.07 6.53
C ALA A 72 12.12 2.70 7.20
N SER A 73 11.42 1.78 6.52
CA SER A 73 11.12 0.46 7.04
C SER A 73 12.39 -0.40 7.26
N PRO A 74 13.33 -0.49 6.30
CA PRO A 74 14.62 -1.15 6.54
C PRO A 74 15.41 -0.55 7.69
N VAL A 75 15.49 0.78 7.80
CA VAL A 75 16.21 1.45 8.90
C VAL A 75 15.62 1.09 10.27
N MET A 76 14.28 1.12 10.42
CA MET A 76 13.63 0.74 11.68
C MET A 76 13.75 -0.75 12.02
N THR A 77 13.82 -1.60 11.00
CA THR A 77 13.92 -3.06 11.13
C THR A 77 15.36 -3.57 11.09
N TYR A 78 16.33 -2.67 10.97
CA TYR A 78 17.75 -3.03 10.98
C TYR A 78 18.11 -3.75 12.28
N ALA A 79 18.83 -4.86 12.15
CA ALA A 79 19.19 -5.78 13.23
C ALA A 79 18.00 -6.27 14.09
N ALA A 80 16.76 -6.04 13.66
CA ALA A 80 15.58 -6.50 14.39
C ALA A 80 15.42 -8.02 14.33
N GLU A 81 16.17 -8.71 13.47
CA GLU A 81 16.21 -10.16 13.41
C GLU A 81 17.10 -10.76 14.51
N THR A 82 18.20 -10.08 14.86
CA THR A 82 19.22 -10.59 15.79
C THR A 82 19.05 -10.08 17.22
N ARG A 83 18.39 -8.93 17.43
CA ARG A 83 18.18 -8.37 18.78
C ARG A 83 16.94 -8.91 19.49
N ALA A 84 16.97 -8.92 20.82
CA ALA A 84 15.80 -9.22 21.64
C ALA A 84 14.82 -8.02 21.62
N ASP A 85 13.57 -8.26 21.17
CA ASP A 85 12.54 -7.21 21.15
C ASP A 85 11.66 -7.27 22.40
N SER A 86 11.86 -6.32 23.30
CA SER A 86 10.98 -6.04 24.44
C SER A 86 9.62 -5.48 24.01
N SER A 87 8.63 -5.49 24.91
CA SER A 87 7.32 -4.86 24.65
C SER A 87 7.47 -3.36 24.36
N LYS A 88 8.38 -2.67 25.04
CA LYS A 88 8.65 -1.23 24.85
C LYS A 88 9.18 -0.92 23.45
N THR A 89 10.13 -1.72 22.95
CA THR A 89 10.69 -1.54 21.60
C THR A 89 9.67 -1.83 20.51
N LYS A 90 8.85 -2.88 20.65
CA LYS A 90 7.73 -3.18 19.73
C LYS A 90 6.71 -2.05 19.68
N GLN A 91 6.37 -1.49 20.85
CA GLN A 91 5.43 -0.37 20.94
C GLN A 91 5.99 0.89 20.26
N LEU A 92 7.27 1.18 20.47
CA LEU A 92 7.95 2.29 19.81
C LEU A 92 7.89 2.15 18.28
N MET A 93 8.28 0.99 17.73
CA MET A 93 8.23 0.73 16.28
C MET A 93 6.82 0.92 15.69
N ARG A 94 5.78 0.40 16.36
CA ARG A 94 4.39 0.55 15.90
C ARG A 94 3.92 2.00 15.94
N THR A 95 4.35 2.73 16.98
CA THR A 95 3.97 4.13 17.16
C THR A 95 4.66 5.01 16.11
N THR A 96 5.95 4.80 15.86
CA THR A 96 6.68 5.51 14.80
C THR A 96 6.10 5.20 13.43
N GLU A 97 5.88 3.92 13.10
CA GLU A 97 5.22 3.49 11.87
C GLU A 97 3.88 4.21 11.67
N ILE A 98 2.97 4.11 12.64
CA ILE A 98 1.62 4.62 12.45
C ILE A 98 1.57 6.15 12.37
N ASN A 99 2.43 6.84 13.12
CA ASN A 99 2.56 8.29 13.03
C ASN A 99 3.05 8.70 11.64
N THR A 100 4.05 8.01 11.09
CA THR A 100 4.53 8.24 9.73
C THR A 100 3.44 7.98 8.69
N LEU A 101 2.74 6.84 8.75
CA LEU A 101 1.68 6.53 7.79
C LEU A 101 0.50 7.52 7.85
N ARG A 102 0.14 7.99 9.05
CA ARG A 102 -0.89 9.03 9.23
C ARG A 102 -0.46 10.36 8.63
N MET A 103 0.80 10.77 8.79
CA MET A 103 1.32 11.97 8.14
C MET A 103 1.31 11.86 6.62
N ILE A 104 1.58 10.67 6.08
CA ILE A 104 1.56 10.43 4.62
C ILE A 104 0.13 10.48 4.07
N THR A 105 -0.81 9.88 4.79
CA THR A 105 -2.23 9.82 4.40
C THR A 105 -3.02 11.07 4.78
N VAL A 106 -2.38 12.06 5.42
CA VAL A 106 -3.01 13.29 5.94
C VAL A 106 -4.19 12.94 6.85
N ARG A 107 -3.99 11.97 7.74
CA ARG A 107 -4.97 11.54 8.74
C ARG A 107 -4.55 12.00 10.12
N THR A 108 -5.47 12.59 10.85
CA THR A 108 -5.26 13.00 12.24
C THR A 108 -5.80 11.94 13.20
N ARG A 109 -5.64 12.17 14.51
CA ARG A 109 -6.31 11.35 15.54
C ARG A 109 -7.81 11.62 15.61
N LEU A 110 -8.26 12.79 15.18
CA LEU A 110 -9.68 13.19 15.20
C LEU A 110 -10.50 12.41 14.18
N ASP A 111 -9.87 11.93 13.11
CA ASP A 111 -10.54 11.12 12.08
C ASP A 111 -11.00 9.75 12.60
N LYS A 112 -10.58 9.33 13.81
CA LYS A 112 -10.94 8.07 14.48
C LYS A 112 -10.74 6.79 13.63
N VAL A 113 -9.94 6.88 12.57
CA VAL A 113 -9.58 5.76 11.69
C VAL A 113 -8.74 4.73 12.45
N ARG A 114 -9.04 3.44 12.30
CA ARG A 114 -8.28 2.36 12.96
C ARG A 114 -6.86 2.24 12.40
N ASN A 115 -5.91 1.84 13.23
CA ASN A 115 -4.52 1.67 12.81
C ASN A 115 -4.34 0.53 11.78
N SER A 116 -5.23 -0.46 11.76
CA SER A 116 -5.26 -1.51 10.74
C SER A 116 -5.63 -0.95 9.36
N GLU A 117 -6.62 -0.06 9.31
CA GLU A 117 -7.12 0.56 8.09
C GLU A 117 -6.08 1.51 7.48
N VAL A 118 -5.38 2.30 8.31
CA VAL A 118 -4.26 3.15 7.83
C VAL A 118 -3.17 2.30 7.15
N ARG A 119 -2.87 1.12 7.72
CA ARG A 119 -1.88 0.18 7.16
C ARG A 119 -2.33 -0.44 5.85
N GLU A 120 -3.59 -0.88 5.79
CA GLU A 120 -4.22 -1.44 4.60
C GLU A 120 -4.23 -0.43 3.45
N ASN A 121 -4.65 0.82 3.71
CA ASN A 121 -4.63 1.90 2.74
C ASN A 121 -3.22 2.22 2.22
N CYS A 122 -2.17 1.94 3.00
CA CYS A 122 -0.77 2.09 2.57
C CYS A 122 -0.17 0.82 1.96
N GLY A 123 -0.88 -0.32 2.02
CA GLY A 123 -0.36 -1.64 1.68
C GLY A 123 0.90 -1.99 2.48
N VAL A 124 0.94 -1.63 3.77
CA VAL A 124 2.07 -1.86 4.68
C VAL A 124 1.62 -2.82 5.79
N PRO A 125 2.30 -3.96 6.00
CA PRO A 125 1.99 -4.83 7.13
C PRO A 125 2.42 -4.18 8.46
N ASP A 126 1.86 -4.63 9.59
CA ASP A 126 2.38 -4.23 10.91
C ASP A 126 3.88 -4.54 11.01
N ILE A 127 4.70 -3.53 11.30
CA ILE A 127 6.17 -3.65 11.35
C ILE A 127 6.67 -4.77 12.26
N VAL A 128 6.01 -5.03 13.38
CA VAL A 128 6.38 -6.12 14.30
C VAL A 128 6.01 -7.48 13.70
N ARG A 129 4.86 -7.58 13.01
CA ARG A 129 4.52 -8.80 12.25
C ARG A 129 5.51 -9.04 11.11
N PHE A 130 5.94 -7.99 10.44
CA PHE A 130 6.95 -8.05 9.38
C PHE A 130 8.30 -8.55 9.89
N VAL A 131 8.83 -7.99 10.99
CA VAL A 131 10.06 -8.48 11.64
C VAL A 131 9.91 -9.94 12.07
N ARG A 132 8.77 -10.30 12.68
CA ARG A 132 8.49 -11.69 13.05
C ARG A 132 8.49 -12.65 11.86
N LYS A 133 7.98 -12.21 10.70
CA LYS A 133 8.01 -12.99 9.46
C LYS A 133 9.45 -13.23 9.02
N ARG A 134 10.28 -12.18 8.98
CA ARG A 134 11.69 -12.30 8.61
C ARG A 134 12.50 -13.21 9.53
N ARG A 135 12.27 -13.13 10.85
CA ARG A 135 12.90 -14.05 11.81
C ARG A 135 12.56 -15.52 11.52
N ARG A 136 11.32 -15.81 11.12
CA ARG A 136 10.93 -17.17 10.71
C ARG A 136 11.62 -17.57 9.41
N GLU A 137 11.60 -16.69 8.39
CA GLU A 137 12.28 -16.94 7.12
C GLU A 137 13.78 -17.21 7.30
N TRP A 138 14.45 -16.46 8.19
CA TRP A 138 15.84 -16.70 8.57
C TRP A 138 16.02 -18.05 9.28
N ASN A 139 15.16 -18.37 10.25
CA ASN A 139 15.23 -19.65 10.96
C ASN A 139 15.02 -20.84 10.03
N ASP A 140 14.08 -20.73 9.09
CA ASP A 140 13.80 -21.74 8.06
C ASP A 140 14.98 -21.88 7.09
N HIS A 141 15.64 -20.77 6.74
CA HIS A 141 16.89 -20.79 5.97
C HIS A 141 18.00 -21.54 6.72
N VAL A 142 18.21 -21.25 8.01
CA VAL A 142 19.19 -21.97 8.84
C VAL A 142 18.83 -23.45 8.99
N PHE A 143 17.53 -23.79 9.10
CA PHE A 143 17.08 -25.17 9.21
C PHE A 143 17.45 -26.01 7.99
N ARG A 144 17.34 -25.42 6.79
CA ARG A 144 17.72 -26.06 5.52
C ARG A 144 19.22 -26.11 5.27
N ALA A 145 20.04 -25.42 6.06
CA ALA A 145 21.49 -25.49 5.93
C ALA A 145 22.02 -26.88 6.34
N GLY A 146 23.17 -27.27 5.78
CA GLY A 146 23.87 -28.50 6.17
C GLY A 146 24.20 -28.54 7.66
N GLU A 147 24.24 -29.75 8.23
CA GLU A 147 24.50 -29.98 9.66
C GLU A 147 25.90 -29.51 10.10
N ASP A 148 26.84 -29.46 9.16
CA ASP A 148 28.21 -28.98 9.33
C ASP A 148 28.32 -27.45 9.46
N ARG A 149 27.26 -26.71 9.10
CA ARG A 149 27.29 -25.25 9.09
C ARG A 149 27.24 -24.71 10.52
N LEU A 150 28.26 -23.92 10.89
CA LEU A 150 28.38 -23.25 12.19
C LEU A 150 27.09 -22.54 12.65
N ILE A 151 26.35 -21.93 11.71
CA ILE A 151 25.12 -21.19 12.02
C ILE A 151 24.02 -22.14 12.57
N LYS A 152 23.92 -23.37 12.04
CA LYS A 152 22.94 -24.37 12.47
C LYS A 152 23.33 -24.98 13.81
N ILE A 153 24.61 -25.31 13.97
CA ILE A 153 25.22 -25.76 15.23
C ILE A 153 24.97 -24.75 16.36
N ALA A 154 25.24 -23.47 16.09
CA ALA A 154 25.03 -22.38 17.05
C ALA A 154 23.54 -22.18 17.42
N ARG A 155 22.63 -22.29 16.43
CA ARG A 155 21.19 -22.21 16.67
C ARG A 155 20.69 -23.35 17.54
N ASP A 156 21.09 -24.58 17.22
CA ASP A 156 20.62 -25.80 17.88
C ASP A 156 21.29 -26.02 19.26
N ARG A 157 22.19 -25.11 19.65
CA ARG A 157 22.91 -25.11 20.93
C ARG A 157 23.59 -26.46 21.21
N ARG A 158 24.10 -27.09 20.16
CA ARG A 158 24.92 -28.30 20.22
C ARG A 158 26.36 -27.91 19.92
N PRO A 159 27.09 -27.26 20.84
CA PRO A 159 28.50 -26.98 20.59
C PRO A 159 29.21 -28.31 20.33
N THR A 160 29.88 -28.43 19.19
CA THR A 160 30.90 -29.45 19.00
C THR A 160 31.96 -29.19 20.05
N GLY A 161 31.94 -29.99 21.12
CA GLY A 161 33.01 -30.00 22.10
C GLY A 161 34.30 -30.36 21.38
N ILE A 162 35.22 -29.39 21.35
CA ILE A 162 36.65 -29.65 21.20
C ILE A 162 37.21 -29.62 22.61
#